data_AF-Q4L0U4-F1
#
_entry.id   AF-Q4L0U4-F1
#
_cell.length_a   1.000
_cell.length_b   1.000
_cell.length_c   1.000
_cell.angle_alpha   90.00
_cell.angle_beta   90.00
_cell.angle_gamma   90.00
#
_symmetry.space_group_name_H-M   'P 1'
#
loop_
_entity.id
_entity.type
_entity.pdbx_description
1 polymer ?
#
loop_
_entity_poly.entity_id
_entity_poly.type
_entity_poly.pdbx_seq_one_letter_code
_entity_poly.pdbx_strand_id
1 'polypeptide(L)'
;MNIEKLTLIVERLAADLDIRFQKKSGNGSNLLQFEGKNRGIECCLFFSQQSKNKIKAYFSVGRYSYGNFTFANRIYFNDEKSEKAIIRDLMQRLELEKINEKIDEVFAFRAKKQAEEDLKNAELAAFQRFIPFEKTNYKDYFAARTRGAYFELTQDKKSLNLRVKNQDILLRICAAAAQILEEEAAKESTQK
;
A
#
# COMPACT_ATOMS: atom_id res chain seq x y z
N MET A 1 -22.99 26.90 -1.18
CA MET A 1 -21.63 26.71 -0.66
C MET A 1 -20.91 28.04 -0.75
N ASN A 2 -20.53 28.62 0.38
CA ASN A 2 -19.76 29.86 0.41
C ASN A 2 -18.27 29.55 0.18
N ILE A 3 -17.82 29.63 -1.08
CA ILE A 3 -16.46 29.29 -1.50
C ILE A 3 -15.42 30.22 -0.84
N GLU A 4 -15.71 31.52 -0.73
CA GLU A 4 -14.79 32.50 -0.14
C GLU A 4 -14.54 32.19 1.34
N LYS A 5 -15.63 31.97 2.09
CA LYS A 5 -15.58 31.56 3.50
C LYS A 5 -14.76 30.27 3.70
N LEU A 6 -15.02 29.23 2.90
CA LEU A 6 -14.28 27.97 3.00
C LEU A 6 -12.81 28.13 2.60
N THR A 7 -12.51 28.99 1.63
CA THR A 7 -11.12 29.27 1.22
C THR A 7 -10.36 29.92 2.37
N LEU A 8 -10.92 30.96 3.00
CA LEU A 8 -10.32 31.63 4.17
C LEU A 8 -10.12 30.68 5.35
N ILE A 9 -11.08 29.79 5.62
CA ILE A 9 -10.96 28.77 6.67
C ILE A 9 -9.77 27.85 6.39
N VAL A 10 -9.62 27.36 5.15
CA VAL A 10 -8.53 26.45 4.79
C VAL A 10 -7.18 27.14 4.85
N GLU A 11 -7.07 28.39 4.40
CA GLU A 11 -5.84 29.18 4.51
C GLU A 11 -5.39 29.38 5.96
N ARG A 12 -6.33 29.61 6.88
CA ARG A 12 -6.03 29.67 8.32
C ARG A 12 -5.55 28.33 8.87
N LEU A 13 -6.24 27.25 8.56
CA LEU A 13 -5.88 25.89 9.00
C LEU A 13 -4.52 25.44 8.46
N ALA A 14 -4.22 25.78 7.21
CA ALA A 14 -2.96 25.47 6.54
C ALA A 14 -1.75 26.04 7.30
N ALA A 15 -1.88 27.25 7.85
CA ALA A 15 -0.84 27.88 8.67
C ALA A 15 -0.60 27.12 9.98
N ASP A 16 -1.66 26.64 10.63
CA ASP A 16 -1.58 25.92 11.91
C ASP A 16 -1.03 24.48 11.76
N LEU A 17 -1.27 23.85 10.62
CA LEU A 17 -0.92 22.44 10.36
C LEU A 17 0.43 22.25 9.68
N ASP A 18 1.17 23.32 9.40
CA ASP A 18 2.41 23.34 8.61
C ASP A 18 2.26 22.68 7.22
N ILE A 19 1.12 22.93 6.56
CA ILE A 19 0.80 22.34 5.25
C ILE A 19 0.36 23.40 4.28
N ARG A 20 1.02 23.43 3.13
CA ARG A 20 0.65 24.33 2.03
C ARG A 20 -0.37 23.68 1.13
N PHE A 21 -1.63 24.00 1.35
CA PHE A 21 -2.71 23.68 0.44
C PHE A 21 -2.76 24.69 -0.71
N GLN A 22 -2.83 24.18 -1.95
CA GLN A 22 -3.08 24.96 -3.15
C GLN A 22 -4.48 24.66 -3.65
N LYS A 23 -5.27 25.71 -3.83
CA LYS A 23 -6.60 25.62 -4.45
C LYS A 23 -6.46 25.20 -5.91
N LYS A 24 -7.21 24.19 -6.33
CA LYS A 24 -7.28 23.78 -7.74
C LYS A 24 -8.25 24.65 -8.52
N SER A 25 -7.82 25.12 -9.69
CA SER A 25 -8.66 25.81 -10.67
C SER A 25 -9.53 24.81 -11.45
N GLY A 26 -10.76 25.20 -11.80
CA GLY A 26 -11.60 24.42 -12.74
C GLY A 26 -12.69 23.56 -12.11
N ASN A 27 -12.93 23.69 -10.81
CA ASN A 27 -14.05 23.01 -10.17
C ASN A 27 -15.31 23.86 -10.32
N GLY A 28 -16.40 23.29 -10.84
CA GLY A 28 -17.69 23.99 -10.95
C GLY A 28 -18.16 24.53 -9.59
N SER A 29 -19.17 25.40 -9.57
CA SER A 29 -19.65 26.10 -8.36
C SER A 29 -19.98 25.21 -7.15
N ASN A 30 -20.15 23.90 -7.36
CA ASN A 30 -20.48 22.91 -6.35
C ASN A 30 -19.29 22.15 -5.77
N LEU A 31 -18.05 22.41 -6.23
CA LEU A 31 -16.85 21.70 -5.79
C LEU A 31 -15.72 22.69 -5.51
N LEU A 32 -15.03 22.49 -4.39
CA LEU A 32 -13.84 23.24 -4.00
C LEU A 32 -12.78 22.23 -3.55
N GLN A 33 -11.58 22.28 -4.11
CA GLN A 33 -10.52 21.31 -3.84
C GLN A 33 -9.21 22.03 -3.56
N PHE A 34 -8.50 21.48 -2.58
CA PHE A 34 -7.20 21.88 -2.12
C PHE A 34 -6.28 20.66 -2.14
N GLU A 35 -5.10 20.82 -2.72
CA GLU A 35 -4.06 19.79 -2.70
C GLU A 35 -2.79 20.37 -2.11
N GLY A 36 -2.12 19.58 -1.29
CA GLY A 36 -0.85 19.93 -0.70
C GLY A 36 0.07 18.72 -0.66
N LYS A 37 1.32 18.97 -0.28
CA LYS A 37 2.25 17.92 0.09
C LYS A 37 2.86 18.24 1.44
N ASN A 38 3.01 17.23 2.27
CA ASN A 38 3.76 17.29 3.51
C ASN A 38 4.72 16.11 3.56
N ARG A 39 6.02 16.40 3.77
CA ARG A 39 7.11 15.40 3.73
C ARG A 39 7.06 14.51 2.47
N GLY A 40 6.63 15.07 1.34
CA GLY A 40 6.47 14.35 0.07
C GLY A 40 5.22 13.46 -0.05
N ILE A 41 4.37 13.39 0.97
CA ILE A 41 3.07 12.70 0.93
C ILE A 41 2.00 13.68 0.46
N GLU A 42 1.18 13.25 -0.50
CA GLU A 42 0.06 14.03 -1.03
C GLU A 42 -1.08 14.10 0.00
N CYS A 43 -1.64 15.29 0.18
CA CYS A 43 -2.79 15.55 1.03
C CYS A 43 -3.87 16.26 0.19
N CYS A 44 -5.11 15.77 0.25
CA CYS A 44 -6.21 16.37 -0.50
C CYS A 44 -7.36 16.69 0.45
N LEU A 45 -7.85 17.93 0.38
CA LEU A 45 -9.05 18.38 1.07
C LEU A 45 -10.04 18.89 0.03
N PHE A 46 -11.24 18.34 -0.01
CA PHE A 46 -12.28 18.86 -0.90
C PHE A 46 -13.61 19.03 -0.20
N PHE A 47 -14.37 20.00 -0.69
CA PHE A 47 -15.71 20.35 -0.27
C PHE A 47 -16.64 20.23 -1.46
N SER A 48 -17.80 19.62 -1.27
CA SER A 48 -18.83 19.59 -2.30
C SER A 48 -20.22 19.86 -1.75
N GLN A 49 -20.96 20.70 -2.46
CA GLN A 49 -22.34 21.01 -2.12
C GLN A 49 -23.25 19.82 -2.43
N GLN A 50 -23.95 19.32 -1.42
CA GLN A 50 -24.85 18.17 -1.53
C GLN A 50 -26.32 18.60 -1.66
N SER A 51 -26.68 19.70 -1.00
CA SER A 51 -27.97 20.37 -1.10
C SER A 51 -27.80 21.85 -0.75
N LYS A 52 -28.89 22.64 -0.71
CA LYS A 52 -28.86 24.10 -0.50
C LYS A 52 -27.86 24.53 0.59
N ASN A 53 -27.91 23.87 1.75
CA ASN A 53 -27.09 24.21 2.91
C ASN A 53 -26.15 23.09 3.38
N LYS A 54 -26.20 21.90 2.78
CA LYS A 54 -25.40 20.74 3.23
C LYS A 54 -24.11 20.63 2.42
N ILE A 55 -22.97 20.71 3.11
CA ILE A 55 -21.63 20.54 2.55
C ILE A 55 -21.08 19.19 2.98
N LYS A 56 -20.50 18.46 2.04
CA LYS A 56 -19.61 17.33 2.30
C LYS A 56 -18.18 17.86 2.33
N ALA A 57 -17.43 17.55 3.38
CA ALA A 57 -15.98 17.69 3.39
C ALA A 57 -15.33 16.31 3.40
N TYR A 58 -14.24 16.18 2.65
CA TYR A 58 -13.46 14.96 2.57
C TYR A 58 -11.99 15.32 2.64
N PHE A 59 -11.25 14.53 3.40
CA PHE A 59 -9.83 14.68 3.58
C PHE A 59 -9.13 13.34 3.37
N SER A 60 -8.02 13.33 2.64
CA SER A 60 -7.18 12.15 2.45
C SER A 60 -5.70 12.46 2.54
N VAL A 61 -4.94 11.47 3.02
CA VAL A 61 -3.47 11.47 3.08
C VAL A 61 -2.95 10.25 2.34
N GLY A 62 -1.98 10.49 1.46
CA GLY A 62 -1.48 9.50 0.52
C GLY A 62 -2.28 9.48 -0.78
N ARG A 63 -1.64 8.98 -1.83
CA ARG A 63 -2.27 8.83 -3.15
C ARG A 63 -2.92 7.47 -3.25
N TYR A 64 -4.18 7.43 -3.67
CA TYR A 64 -4.86 6.17 -3.94
C TYR A 64 -4.25 5.53 -5.18
N SER A 65 -3.53 4.43 -4.97
CA SER A 65 -3.20 3.46 -6.01
C SER A 65 -3.35 2.07 -5.41
N TYR A 66 -3.69 1.09 -6.26
CA TYR A 66 -3.94 -0.27 -5.82
C TYR A 66 -2.74 -0.81 -5.01
N GLY A 67 -2.99 -1.23 -3.76
CA GLY A 67 -1.95 -1.73 -2.85
C GLY A 67 -1.23 -0.69 -1.97
N ASN A 68 -1.58 0.60 -2.06
CA ASN A 68 -1.05 1.64 -1.17
C ASN A 68 -2.01 1.99 -0.03
N PHE A 69 -1.47 2.19 1.17
CA PHE A 69 -2.22 2.75 2.28
C PHE A 69 -2.54 4.22 2.03
N THR A 70 -3.81 4.57 2.23
CA THR A 70 -4.30 5.94 2.23
C THR A 70 -5.25 6.12 3.39
N PHE A 71 -5.06 7.18 4.17
CA PHE A 71 -6.08 7.63 5.08
C PHE A 71 -7.13 8.43 4.30
N ALA A 72 -8.41 8.22 4.63
CA ALA A 72 -9.51 8.99 4.06
C ALA A 72 -10.63 9.11 5.09
N ASN A 73 -11.10 10.33 5.32
CA ASN A 73 -12.24 10.59 6.17
C ASN A 73 -13.20 11.60 5.49
N ARG A 74 -14.47 11.56 5.88
CA ARG A 74 -15.48 12.48 5.38
C ARG A 74 -16.45 12.87 6.47
N ILE A 75 -16.89 14.12 6.42
CA ILE A 75 -17.95 14.65 7.27
C ILE A 75 -18.96 15.44 6.47
N TYR A 76 -20.09 15.72 7.09
CA TYR A 76 -21.10 16.63 6.57
C TYR A 76 -21.38 17.72 7.60
N PHE A 77 -21.55 18.96 7.13
CA PHE A 77 -21.94 20.10 7.96
C PHE A 77 -22.84 21.07 7.18
N ASN A 78 -23.49 21.98 7.91
CA ASN A 78 -24.29 23.06 7.32
C ASN A 78 -23.39 24.29 7.05
N ASP A 79 -23.47 24.85 5.84
CA ASP A 79 -22.74 26.04 5.38
C ASP A 79 -23.02 27.30 6.24
N GLU A 80 -24.18 27.36 6.89
CA GLU A 80 -24.63 28.43 7.79
C GLU A 80 -23.95 28.38 9.16
N LYS A 81 -23.23 27.30 9.50
CA LYS A 81 -22.45 27.23 10.75
C LYS A 81 -21.44 28.38 10.81
N SER A 82 -21.14 28.88 12.01
CA SER A 82 -20.07 29.87 12.19
C SER A 82 -18.71 29.31 11.75
N GLU A 83 -17.78 30.19 11.34
CA GLU A 83 -16.43 29.79 10.95
C GLU A 83 -15.73 28.95 12.03
N LYS A 84 -15.86 29.36 13.30
CA LYS A 84 -15.29 28.62 14.44
C LYS A 84 -15.83 27.19 14.56
N ALA A 85 -17.13 27.00 14.29
CA ALA A 85 -17.73 25.67 14.34
C ALA A 85 -17.28 24.78 13.17
N ILE A 86 -17.10 25.37 11.98
CA ILE A 86 -16.56 24.65 10.81
C ILE A 86 -15.09 24.28 11.05
N ILE A 87 -14.27 25.20 11.55
CA ILE A 87 -12.87 24.93 11.92
C ILE A 87 -12.79 23.75 12.90
N ARG A 88 -13.61 23.75 13.95
CA ARG A 88 -13.68 22.63 14.91
C ARG A 88 -14.08 21.33 14.23
N ASP A 89 -15.11 21.34 13.39
CA ASP A 89 -15.54 20.17 12.63
C ASP A 89 -14.39 19.62 11.75
N LEU A 90 -13.62 20.49 11.08
CA LEU A 90 -12.51 20.11 10.23
C LEU A 90 -11.31 19.58 11.01
N MET A 91 -10.96 20.19 12.14
CA MET A 91 -9.85 19.71 12.97
C MET A 91 -10.17 18.37 13.63
N GLN A 92 -11.34 18.25 14.27
CA GLN A 92 -11.65 17.13 15.16
C GLN A 92 -12.39 15.99 14.45
N ARG A 93 -13.44 16.31 13.68
CA ARG A 93 -14.29 15.27 13.07
C ARG A 93 -13.76 14.80 11.73
N LEU A 94 -13.15 15.70 10.96
CA LEU A 94 -12.44 15.36 9.73
C LEU A 94 -10.98 14.93 10.01
N GLU A 95 -10.52 15.09 11.25
CA GLU A 95 -9.20 14.67 11.75
C GLU A 95 -8.01 15.38 11.07
N LEU A 96 -8.16 16.63 10.64
CA LEU A 96 -7.04 17.39 10.08
C LEU A 96 -5.91 17.59 11.11
N GLU A 97 -6.21 17.62 12.40
CA GLU A 97 -5.19 17.75 13.45
C GLU A 97 -4.24 16.53 13.51
N LYS A 98 -4.68 15.37 13.00
CA LYS A 98 -3.89 14.11 12.97
C LYS A 98 -3.10 13.93 11.69
N ILE A 99 -2.97 14.97 10.86
CA ILE A 99 -2.36 14.86 9.54
C ILE A 99 -0.95 14.26 9.57
N ASN A 100 -0.13 14.64 10.56
CA ASN A 100 1.22 14.11 10.73
C ASN A 100 1.21 12.64 11.17
N GLU A 101 0.31 12.23 12.07
CA GLU A 101 0.14 10.82 12.42
C GLU A 101 -0.22 9.98 11.19
N LYS A 102 -1.13 10.48 10.34
CA LYS A 102 -1.53 9.78 9.11
C LYS A 102 -0.42 9.72 8.06
N ILE A 103 0.46 10.73 8.03
CA ILE A 103 1.67 10.71 7.20
C ILE A 103 2.64 9.64 7.71
N ASP A 104 2.84 9.52 9.03
CA ASP A 104 3.71 8.51 9.62
C ASP A 104 3.17 7.09 9.39
N GLU A 105 1.85 6.89 9.47
CA GLU A 105 1.19 5.63 9.09
C GLU A 105 1.48 5.25 7.62
N VAL A 106 1.44 6.24 6.70
CA VAL A 106 1.80 6.02 5.28
C VAL A 106 3.26 5.60 5.14
N PHE A 107 4.20 6.25 5.86
CA PHE A 107 5.61 5.87 5.83
C PHE A 107 5.84 4.47 6.37
N ALA A 108 5.26 4.13 7.53
CA ALA A 108 5.36 2.81 8.13
C ALA A 108 4.85 1.71 7.19
N PHE A 109 3.71 1.95 6.53
CA PHE A 109 3.18 1.02 5.54
C PHE A 109 4.13 0.81 4.37
N ARG A 110 4.68 1.89 3.80
CA ARG A 110 5.63 1.82 2.68
C ARG A 110 6.90 1.08 3.07
N ALA A 111 7.45 1.35 4.25
CA ALA A 111 8.64 0.67 4.76
C ALA A 111 8.39 -0.83 4.94
N LYS A 112 7.24 -1.21 5.51
CA LYS A 112 6.85 -2.62 5.64
C LYS A 112 6.73 -3.31 4.28
N LYS A 113 6.10 -2.66 3.30
CA LYS A 113 5.97 -3.19 1.94
C LYS A 113 7.32 -3.39 1.26
N GLN A 114 8.22 -2.42 1.38
CA GLN A 114 9.57 -2.55 0.86
C GLN A 114 10.31 -3.73 1.49
N ALA A 115 10.25 -3.88 2.81
CA ALA A 115 10.87 -5.02 3.49
C ALA A 115 10.28 -6.38 3.06
N GLU A 116 8.95 -6.46 2.86
CA GLU A 116 8.29 -7.66 2.33
C GLU A 116 8.77 -7.99 0.90
N GLU A 117 8.96 -6.99 0.05
CA GLU A 117 9.46 -7.16 -1.32
C GLU A 117 10.94 -7.53 -1.35
N ASP A 118 11.77 -6.87 -0.54
CA ASP A 118 13.20 -7.15 -0.41
C ASP A 118 13.43 -8.59 0.06
N LEU A 119 12.67 -9.05 1.07
CA LEU A 119 12.72 -10.45 1.52
C LEU A 119 12.33 -11.41 0.39
N LYS A 120 11.22 -11.15 -0.32
CA LYS A 120 10.79 -12.00 -1.44
C LYS A 120 11.81 -12.07 -2.56
N ASN A 121 12.52 -10.96 -2.81
CA ASN A 121 13.57 -10.89 -3.82
C ASN A 121 14.84 -11.62 -3.36
N ALA A 122 15.22 -11.49 -2.09
CA ALA A 122 16.35 -12.21 -1.50
C ALA A 122 16.12 -13.73 -1.51
N GLU A 123 14.90 -14.19 -1.15
CA GLU A 123 14.50 -15.60 -1.24
C GLU A 123 14.60 -16.11 -2.68
N LEU A 124 14.05 -15.37 -3.65
CA LEU A 124 14.15 -15.74 -5.06
C LEU A 124 15.60 -15.83 -5.53
N ALA A 125 16.44 -14.85 -5.16
CA ALA A 125 17.86 -14.84 -5.49
C ALA A 125 18.60 -16.06 -4.93
N ALA A 126 18.21 -16.57 -3.76
CA ALA A 126 18.77 -17.80 -3.20
C ALA A 126 18.42 -19.02 -4.07
N PHE A 127 17.16 -19.16 -4.51
CA PHE A 127 16.76 -20.23 -5.44
C PHE A 127 17.46 -20.11 -6.81
N GLN A 128 17.65 -18.88 -7.29
CA GLN A 128 18.31 -18.58 -8.56
C GLN A 128 19.78 -19.02 -8.63
N ARG A 129 20.44 -19.24 -7.48
CA ARG A 129 21.80 -19.83 -7.44
C ARG A 129 21.83 -21.28 -7.94
N PHE A 130 20.72 -22.00 -7.84
CA PHE A 130 20.63 -23.41 -8.21
C PHE A 130 19.92 -23.59 -9.55
N ILE A 131 18.81 -22.87 -9.75
CA ILE A 131 17.95 -22.98 -10.93
C ILE A 131 17.59 -21.56 -11.37
N PRO A 132 17.83 -21.17 -12.63
CA PRO A 132 17.61 -19.81 -13.11
C PRO A 132 16.11 -19.52 -13.30
N PHE A 133 15.39 -19.33 -12.20
CA PHE A 133 13.97 -19.01 -12.18
C PHE A 133 13.69 -17.63 -12.74
N GLU A 134 12.77 -17.55 -13.69
CA GLU A 134 12.29 -16.30 -14.28
C GLU A 134 10.83 -16.09 -13.94
N LYS A 135 10.41 -14.81 -13.88
CA LYS A 135 9.01 -14.46 -13.66
C LYS A 135 8.21 -14.82 -14.91
N THR A 136 7.17 -15.62 -14.76
CA THR A 136 6.29 -15.94 -15.88
C THR A 136 5.15 -14.91 -16.02
N ASN A 137 4.47 -14.92 -17.16
CA ASN A 137 3.25 -14.13 -17.37
C ASN A 137 2.06 -14.65 -16.54
N TYR A 138 2.16 -15.86 -15.97
CA TYR A 138 1.17 -16.42 -15.07
C TYR A 138 1.44 -15.93 -13.65
N LYS A 139 0.41 -15.37 -13.00
CA LYS A 139 0.57 -14.52 -11.80
C LYS A 139 1.19 -15.21 -10.59
N ASP A 140 1.26 -16.54 -10.56
CA ASP A 140 1.51 -17.28 -9.32
C ASP A 140 2.81 -18.11 -9.32
N TYR A 141 3.59 -18.10 -10.40
CA TYR A 141 4.77 -18.96 -10.54
C TYR A 141 5.99 -18.26 -11.16
N PHE A 142 7.16 -18.61 -10.64
CA PHE A 142 8.43 -18.50 -11.33
C PHE A 142 8.72 -19.82 -12.04
N ALA A 143 9.27 -19.77 -13.25
CA ALA A 143 9.59 -20.97 -13.99
C ALA A 143 11.02 -20.95 -14.52
N ALA A 144 11.58 -22.14 -14.69
CA ALA A 144 12.88 -22.32 -15.31
C ALA A 144 12.87 -23.56 -16.20
N ARG A 145 13.64 -23.50 -17.27
CA ARG A 145 14.01 -24.67 -18.07
C ARG A 145 15.51 -24.83 -18.05
N THR A 146 15.97 -25.98 -17.58
CA THR A 146 17.40 -26.31 -17.60
C THR A 146 17.58 -27.79 -17.81
N ARG A 147 18.56 -28.16 -18.66
CA ARG A 147 18.97 -29.55 -18.91
C ARG A 147 17.81 -30.53 -19.18
N GLY A 148 16.80 -30.10 -19.93
CA GLY A 148 15.63 -30.94 -20.29
C GLY A 148 14.58 -31.12 -19.19
N ALA A 149 14.73 -30.42 -18.06
CA ALA A 149 13.76 -30.35 -16.98
C ALA A 149 13.06 -28.99 -16.95
N TYR A 150 11.80 -28.99 -16.51
CA TYR A 150 10.99 -27.80 -16.29
C TYR A 150 10.62 -27.69 -14.81
N PHE A 151 10.86 -26.52 -14.23
CA PHE A 151 10.63 -26.23 -12.82
C PHE A 151 9.62 -25.10 -12.68
N GLU A 152 8.70 -25.21 -11.73
CA GLU A 152 7.77 -24.15 -11.34
C GLU A 152 7.84 -23.93 -9.83
N LEU A 153 8.31 -22.76 -9.42
CA LEU A 153 8.35 -22.33 -8.03
C LEU A 153 7.19 -21.39 -7.77
N THR A 154 6.36 -21.72 -6.78
CA THR A 154 5.25 -20.86 -6.31
C THR A 154 5.74 -19.50 -5.84
N GLN A 155 4.90 -18.46 -5.95
CA GLN A 155 5.27 -17.09 -5.60
C GLN A 155 5.62 -16.90 -4.10
N ASP A 156 5.09 -17.74 -3.22
CA ASP A 156 5.41 -17.79 -1.79
C ASP A 156 6.59 -18.73 -1.44
N LYS A 157 7.19 -19.37 -2.46
CA LYS A 157 8.38 -20.22 -2.38
C LYS A 157 8.20 -21.46 -1.51
N LYS A 158 6.96 -21.88 -1.25
CA LYS A 158 6.67 -23.07 -0.43
C LYS A 158 6.62 -24.36 -1.22
N SER A 159 6.31 -24.26 -2.51
CA SER A 159 6.16 -25.43 -3.39
C SER A 159 6.98 -25.28 -4.66
N LEU A 160 7.76 -26.32 -4.96
CA LEU A 160 8.51 -26.50 -6.19
C LEU A 160 7.94 -27.70 -6.96
N ASN A 161 7.42 -27.44 -8.16
CA ASN A 161 6.99 -28.49 -9.08
C ASN A 161 8.09 -28.76 -10.11
N LEU A 162 8.27 -30.03 -10.43
CA LEU A 162 9.26 -30.49 -11.40
C LEU A 162 8.58 -31.38 -12.45
N ARG A 163 8.89 -31.12 -13.72
CA ARG A 163 8.49 -31.96 -14.85
C ARG A 163 9.72 -32.35 -15.66
N VAL A 164 9.99 -33.65 -15.74
CA VAL A 164 11.10 -34.23 -16.52
C VAL A 164 10.57 -35.45 -17.26
N LYS A 165 10.95 -35.62 -18.54
CA LYS A 165 10.55 -36.79 -19.32
C LYS A 165 11.36 -38.04 -18.99
N ASN A 166 12.58 -37.86 -18.48
CA ASN A 166 13.47 -38.94 -18.07
C ASN A 166 13.12 -39.41 -16.65
N GLN A 167 12.60 -40.63 -16.54
CA GLN A 167 12.18 -41.24 -15.28
C GLN A 167 13.34 -41.49 -14.31
N ASP A 168 14.55 -41.78 -14.81
CA ASP A 168 15.73 -42.01 -13.96
C ASP A 168 16.10 -40.75 -13.17
N ILE A 169 15.97 -39.57 -13.79
CA ILE A 169 16.21 -38.29 -13.10
C ILE A 169 15.21 -38.09 -11.96
N LEU A 170 13.93 -38.43 -12.17
CA LEU A 170 12.91 -38.33 -11.12
C LEU A 170 13.22 -39.26 -9.95
N LEU A 171 13.61 -40.51 -10.22
CA LEU A 171 13.97 -41.47 -9.17
C LEU A 171 15.14 -40.99 -8.32
N ARG A 172 16.18 -40.41 -8.95
CA ARG A 172 17.34 -39.85 -8.23
C ARG A 172 16.96 -38.66 -7.36
N ILE A 173 16.04 -37.81 -7.83
CA ILE A 173 15.55 -36.67 -7.03
C ILE A 173 14.74 -37.16 -5.83
N CYS A 174 13.87 -38.16 -6.01
CA CYS A 174 13.14 -38.76 -4.89
C CYS A 174 14.08 -39.40 -3.87
N ALA A 175 15.12 -40.11 -4.32
CA ALA A 175 16.12 -40.70 -3.43
C ALA A 175 16.89 -39.64 -2.63
N ALA A 176 17.33 -38.56 -3.28
CA ALA A 176 18.00 -37.45 -2.61
C ALA A 176 17.07 -36.75 -1.60
N ALA A 177 15.80 -36.55 -1.95
CA ALA A 177 14.82 -35.97 -1.03
C ALA A 177 14.57 -36.86 0.20
N ALA A 178 14.47 -38.19 0.00
CA ALA A 178 14.32 -39.14 1.11
C ALA A 178 15.52 -39.07 2.07
N GLN A 179 16.75 -39.04 1.53
CA GLN A 179 17.95 -38.92 2.34
C GLN A 179 17.97 -37.64 3.19
N ILE A 180 17.59 -36.50 2.60
CA ILE A 180 17.52 -35.22 3.34
C ILE A 180 16.50 -35.31 4.48
N LEU A 181 15.33 -35.93 4.25
CA LEU A 181 14.30 -36.10 5.28
C LEU A 181 14.77 -36.99 6.43
N GLU A 182 15.51 -38.06 6.14
CA GLU A 182 16.12 -38.93 7.14
C GLU A 182 17.18 -38.19 7.97
N GLU A 183 18.02 -37.38 7.33
CA GLU A 183 19.04 -36.57 8.00
C GLU A 183 18.43 -35.52 8.94
N GLU A 184 17.33 -34.87 8.54
CA GLU A 184 16.63 -33.89 9.40
C GLU A 184 15.95 -34.57 10.59
N ALA A 185 15.29 -35.72 10.38
CA ALA A 185 14.68 -36.50 11.47
C ALA A 185 15.72 -36.99 12.50
N ALA A 186 16.91 -37.39 12.03
CA ALA A 186 18.00 -37.78 12.91
C ALA A 186 18.48 -36.60 13.77
N LYS A 187 18.62 -35.39 13.20
CA LYS A 187 19.02 -34.18 13.95
C LYS A 187 18.02 -33.81 15.05
N GLU A 188 16.73 -33.90 14.77
CA GLU A 188 15.68 -33.61 15.77
C GLU A 188 15.67 -34.61 16.94
N SER A 189 16.03 -35.87 16.68
CA SER A 189 16.11 -36.91 17.73
C SER A 189 17.34 -36.80 18.64
N THR A 190 18.37 -36.05 18.21
CA THR A 190 19.63 -35.86 18.96
C THR A 190 19.65 -34.57 19.79
N GLN A 191 18.66 -33.67 19.60
CA GLN A 191 18.52 -32.40 20.35
C GLN A 191 17.47 -32.46 21.48
N LYS A 192 16.83 -33.61 21.70
CA LYS A 192 15.98 -33.90 22.87
C LYS A 192 16.77 -34.66 23.92
#